data_AF-A0A7S4PYQ3-F1
#
_entry.id   AF-A0A7S4PYQ3-F1
#
_cell.length_a   1.000
_cell.length_b   1.000
_cell.length_c   1.000
_cell.angle_alpha   90.00
_cell.angle_beta   90.00
_cell.angle_gamma   90.00
#
_symmetry.space_group_name_H-M   'P 1'
#
loop_
_entity.id
_entity.type
_entity.pdbx_description
1 polymer ?
#
loop_
_entity_poly.entity_id
_entity_poly.type
_entity_poly.pdbx_seq_one_letter_code
_entity_poly.pdbx_strand_id
1 'polypeptide(L)'
;GMPPADRPVLSWGDAIRMQDELIDGFSRREFQAKLHQRWAEAGDDIVSQAKVRQEVCMEVQAPILTRFGFEASRKGLAKVVQVFNVTGLAFEDEVRRRALLLEWLVHPGLQAESPRPVGD
;
A
#
# COMPACT_ATOMS: atom_id res chain seq x y z
N GLY A 1 17.44 -13.32 15.06
CA GLY A 1 16.20 -13.40 14.28
C GLY A 1 15.10 -13.92 15.17
N MET A 2 13.89 -13.37 15.09
CA MET A 2 12.75 -13.74 15.94
C MET A 2 12.25 -15.16 15.60
N PRO A 3 11.86 -16.00 16.58
CA PRO A 3 11.42 -17.37 16.34
C PRO A 3 10.15 -17.44 15.48
N PRO A 4 9.90 -18.57 14.78
CA PRO A 4 8.79 -18.71 13.83
C PRO A 4 7.39 -18.51 14.41
N ALA A 5 7.19 -18.81 15.69
CA ALA A 5 5.90 -18.73 16.38
C ALA A 5 5.43 -17.28 16.66
N ASP A 6 6.35 -16.31 16.62
CA ASP A 6 6.07 -14.90 16.94
C ASP A 6 5.99 -14.01 15.69
N ARG A 7 5.96 -14.60 14.49
CA ARG A 7 5.76 -13.79 13.28
C ARG A 7 4.28 -13.41 13.21
N PRO A 8 3.94 -12.12 13.01
CA PRO A 8 2.58 -11.76 12.66
C PRO A 8 2.22 -12.49 11.36
N VAL A 9 1.28 -13.42 11.46
CA VAL A 9 0.65 -14.09 10.31
C VAL A 9 -0.65 -13.36 10.08
N LEU A 10 -0.81 -12.80 8.87
CA LEU A 10 -2.10 -12.23 8.48
C LEU A 10 -3.02 -13.38 8.08
N SER A 11 -4.23 -13.41 8.66
CA SER A 11 -5.31 -14.21 8.11
C SER A 11 -5.79 -13.61 6.78
N TRP A 12 -6.54 -14.38 5.98
CA TRP A 12 -7.18 -13.84 4.77
C TRP A 12 -8.08 -12.64 5.10
N GLY A 13 -8.89 -12.75 6.16
CA GLY A 13 -9.77 -11.65 6.60
C GLY A 13 -9.00 -10.40 7.01
N ASP A 14 -7.86 -10.56 7.69
CA ASP A 14 -7.01 -9.42 8.04
C ASP A 14 -6.32 -8.80 6.82
N ALA A 15 -5.90 -9.60 5.84
CA ALA A 15 -5.37 -9.08 4.59
C ALA A 15 -6.41 -8.25 3.83
N ILE A 16 -7.66 -8.72 3.73
CA ILE A 16 -8.75 -7.97 3.11
C ILE A 16 -9.01 -6.68 3.87
N ARG A 17 -9.16 -6.74 5.20
CA ARG A 17 -9.40 -5.55 6.04
C ARG A 17 -8.26 -4.54 5.94
N MET A 18 -7.00 -5.00 5.92
CA MET A 18 -5.85 -4.12 5.72
C MET A 18 -5.91 -3.43 4.35
N GLN A 19 -6.23 -4.17 3.29
CA GLN A 19 -6.37 -3.60 1.95
C GLN A 19 -7.57 -2.64 1.86
N ASP A 20 -8.69 -2.92 2.50
CA ASP A 20 -9.84 -2.00 2.62
C ASP A 20 -9.43 -0.68 3.28
N GLU A 21 -8.77 -0.74 4.45
CA GLU A 21 -8.31 0.46 5.16
C GLU A 21 -7.32 1.27 4.32
N LEU A 22 -6.43 0.61 3.58
CA LEU A 22 -5.50 1.27 2.66
C LEU A 22 -6.21 1.88 1.45
N ILE A 23 -7.18 1.16 0.85
CA ILE A 23 -7.97 1.66 -0.28
C ILE A 23 -8.77 2.87 0.15
N ASP A 24 -9.45 2.84 1.31
CA ASP A 24 -10.17 4.00 1.84
C ASP A 24 -9.22 5.17 2.07
N GLY A 25 -8.12 4.94 2.80
CA GLY A 25 -7.12 5.97 3.10
C GLY A 25 -6.54 6.62 1.85
N PHE A 26 -6.19 5.83 0.85
CA PHE A 26 -5.64 6.33 -0.41
C PHE A 26 -6.71 6.88 -1.35
N SER A 27 -7.98 6.48 -1.26
CA SER A 27 -9.04 7.03 -2.11
C SER A 27 -9.52 8.42 -1.65
N ARG A 28 -9.17 8.84 -0.43
CA ARG A 28 -9.56 10.14 0.13
C ARG A 28 -9.06 11.29 -0.71
N ARG A 29 -9.91 12.31 -0.87
CA ARG A 29 -9.64 13.50 -1.69
C ARG A 29 -8.41 14.25 -1.19
N GLU A 30 -8.26 14.41 0.11
CA GLU A 30 -7.12 15.09 0.73
C GLU A 30 -5.80 14.36 0.48
N PHE A 31 -5.80 13.02 0.52
CA PHE A 31 -4.64 12.22 0.20
C PHE A 31 -4.27 12.36 -1.28
N GLN A 32 -5.23 12.18 -2.18
CA GLN A 32 -4.99 12.28 -3.63
C GLN A 32 -4.50 13.68 -4.02
N ALA A 33 -5.11 14.74 -3.49
CA ALA A 33 -4.65 16.10 -3.74
C ALA A 33 -3.18 16.32 -3.31
N LYS A 34 -2.82 15.84 -2.12
CA LYS A 34 -1.44 15.94 -1.61
C LYS A 34 -0.46 15.12 -2.44
N LEU A 35 -0.81 13.88 -2.79
CA LEU A 35 0.03 13.00 -3.59
C LEU A 35 0.31 13.62 -4.96
N HIS A 36 -0.73 14.07 -5.66
CA HIS A 36 -0.62 14.69 -6.98
C HIS A 36 0.19 15.99 -6.96
N GLN A 37 -0.05 16.86 -5.97
CA GLN A 37 0.73 18.09 -5.81
C GLN A 37 2.22 17.78 -5.65
N ARG A 38 2.57 16.91 -4.71
CA ARG A 38 3.96 16.57 -4.41
C ARG A 38 4.64 15.82 -5.56
N TRP A 39 3.88 15.00 -6.28
CA TRP A 39 4.35 14.31 -7.48
C TRP A 39 4.68 15.30 -8.60
N ALA A 40 3.83 16.29 -8.83
CA ALA A 40 4.09 17.34 -9.81
C ALA A 40 5.31 18.21 -9.43
N GLU A 41 5.49 18.52 -8.15
CA GLU A 41 6.69 19.22 -7.64
C GLU A 41 8.00 18.44 -7.89
N ALA A 42 7.94 17.11 -7.94
CA ALA A 42 9.08 16.26 -8.27
C ALA A 42 9.45 16.26 -9.76
N GLY A 43 8.58 16.80 -10.64
CA GLY A 43 8.78 16.79 -12.09
C GLY A 43 8.92 15.38 -12.66
N ASP A 44 9.77 15.22 -13.67
CA ASP A 44 10.02 13.94 -14.35
C ASP A 44 11.16 13.11 -13.70
N ASP A 45 11.66 13.52 -12.53
CA ASP A 45 12.69 12.74 -11.83
C ASP A 45 12.07 11.53 -11.12
N ILE A 46 12.26 10.35 -11.70
CA ILE A 46 11.73 9.06 -11.21
C ILE A 46 12.15 8.80 -9.74
N VAL A 47 13.37 9.20 -9.35
CA VAL A 47 13.86 8.98 -7.98
C VAL A 47 13.11 9.88 -6.98
N SER A 48 12.92 11.15 -7.32
CA SER A 48 12.15 12.08 -6.50
C SER A 48 10.67 11.69 -6.42
N GLN A 49 10.06 11.25 -7.53
CA GLN A 49 8.68 10.74 -7.54
C GLN A 49 8.52 9.52 -6.61
N ALA A 50 9.44 8.55 -6.69
CA ALA A 50 9.43 7.38 -5.83
C ALA A 50 9.56 7.74 -4.35
N LYS A 51 10.43 8.70 -4.02
CA LYS A 51 10.62 9.21 -2.65
C LYS A 51 9.35 9.90 -2.14
N VAL A 52 8.77 10.80 -2.93
CA VAL A 52 7.53 11.51 -2.58
C VAL A 52 6.40 10.53 -2.34
N ARG A 53 6.20 9.58 -3.26
CA ARG A 53 5.17 8.53 -3.11
C ARG A 53 5.34 7.80 -1.79
N GLN A 54 6.56 7.38 -1.49
CA GLN A 54 6.86 6.66 -0.25
C GLN A 54 6.57 7.50 1.00
N GLU A 55 6.96 8.78 1.00
CA GLU A 55 6.72 9.70 2.13
C GLU A 55 5.22 9.93 2.36
N VAL A 56 4.47 10.28 1.31
CA VAL A 56 3.04 10.58 1.40
C VAL A 56 2.24 9.33 1.78
N CYS A 57 2.56 8.17 1.19
CA CYS A 57 1.89 6.92 1.54
C CYS A 57 2.11 6.52 3.01
N MET A 58 3.27 6.85 3.59
CA MET A 58 3.60 6.43 4.94
C MET A 58 2.75 7.10 6.00
N GLU A 59 2.20 8.29 5.72
CA GLU A 59 1.26 8.98 6.61
C GLU A 59 -0.04 8.18 6.80
N VAL A 60 -0.47 7.44 5.77
CA VAL A 60 -1.63 6.56 5.81
C VAL A 60 -1.25 5.15 6.26
N GLN A 61 -0.15 4.61 5.75
CA GLN A 61 0.28 3.23 6.03
C GLN A 61 0.69 3.05 7.49
N ALA A 62 1.45 3.97 8.09
CA ALA A 62 1.96 3.84 9.45
C ALA A 62 0.89 3.50 10.51
N PRO A 63 -0.22 4.26 10.64
CA PRO A 63 -1.27 3.93 11.61
C PRO A 63 -2.06 2.66 11.27
N ILE A 64 -2.12 2.26 9.99
CA ILE A 64 -2.78 1.00 9.60
C ILE A 64 -1.88 -0.18 9.98
N LEU A 65 -0.60 -0.15 9.60
CA LEU A 65 0.38 -1.20 9.90
C LEU A 65 0.38 -1.59 11.39
N THR A 66 0.34 -0.61 12.29
CA THR A 66 0.34 -0.86 13.74
C THR A 66 -0.91 -1.58 14.23
N ARG A 67 -2.09 -1.33 13.65
CA ARG A 67 -3.34 -2.03 13.99
C ARG A 67 -3.29 -3.53 13.68
N PHE A 68 -2.42 -3.93 12.75
CA PHE A 68 -2.20 -5.32 12.37
C PHE A 68 -0.91 -5.91 12.97
N GLY A 69 -0.29 -5.22 13.93
CA GLY A 69 0.90 -5.71 14.62
C GLY A 69 2.22 -5.54 13.86
N PHE A 70 2.25 -4.68 12.83
CA PHE A 70 3.47 -4.34 12.09
C PHE A 70 4.07 -3.02 12.57
N GLU A 71 5.37 -2.88 12.37
CA GLU A 71 6.10 -1.64 12.67
C GLU A 71 5.59 -0.50 11.77
N ALA A 72 5.40 0.70 12.33
CA ALA A 72 5.05 1.93 11.59
C ALA A 72 6.25 2.47 10.78
N SER A 73 6.77 1.66 9.85
CA SER A 73 7.98 1.99 9.09
C SER A 73 8.05 1.28 7.75
N ARG A 74 9.01 1.68 6.92
CA ARG A 74 9.34 1.00 5.65
C ARG A 74 9.67 -0.48 5.86
N LYS A 75 10.31 -0.82 6.99
CA LYS A 75 10.63 -2.20 7.35
C LYS A 75 9.38 -2.99 7.71
N GLY A 76 8.42 -2.36 8.41
CA GLY A 76 7.11 -2.97 8.67
C GLY A 76 6.32 -3.23 7.40
N LEU A 77 6.30 -2.27 6.46
CA LEU A 77 5.68 -2.46 5.16
C LEU A 77 6.33 -3.60 4.36
N ALA A 78 7.67 -3.66 4.32
CA ALA A 78 8.39 -4.76 3.68
C ALA A 78 8.04 -6.12 4.33
N LYS A 79 7.79 -6.13 5.64
CA LYS A 79 7.35 -7.33 6.35
C LYS A 79 5.94 -7.74 5.96
N VAL A 80 5.02 -6.80 5.78
CA VAL A 80 3.67 -7.09 5.24
C VAL A 80 3.78 -7.74 3.87
N VAL A 81 4.53 -7.14 2.93
CA VAL A 81 4.73 -7.71 1.58
C VAL A 81 5.33 -9.12 1.67
N GLN A 82 6.29 -9.35 2.56
CA GLN A 82 6.83 -10.68 2.80
C GLN A 82 5.75 -11.65 3.29
N VAL A 83 4.92 -11.26 4.26
CA VAL A 83 3.83 -12.10 4.81
C VAL A 83 2.86 -12.50 3.71
N PHE A 84 2.39 -11.54 2.90
CA PHE A 84 1.48 -11.82 1.78
C PHE A 84 2.05 -12.86 0.80
N ASN A 85 3.34 -12.81 0.50
CA ASN A 85 3.99 -13.76 -0.40
C ASN A 85 4.17 -15.15 0.23
N VAL A 86 4.66 -15.24 1.47
CA VAL A 86 4.97 -16.54 2.09
C VAL A 86 3.73 -17.32 2.53
N THR A 87 2.60 -16.65 2.78
CA THR A 87 1.32 -17.30 3.10
C THR A 87 0.49 -17.63 1.87
N GLY A 88 0.92 -17.20 0.68
CA GLY A 88 0.19 -17.38 -0.57
C GLY A 88 -0.95 -16.38 -0.78
N LEU A 89 -1.23 -15.49 0.17
CA LEU A 89 -2.30 -14.48 0.06
C LEU A 89 -2.14 -13.59 -1.17
N ALA A 90 -0.92 -13.29 -1.59
CA ALA A 90 -0.66 -12.50 -2.80
C ALA A 90 -1.21 -13.13 -4.10
N PHE A 91 -1.46 -14.44 -4.10
CA PHE A 91 -1.97 -15.18 -5.26
C PHE A 91 -3.50 -15.31 -5.26
N GLU A 92 -4.17 -15.03 -4.13
CA GLU A 92 -5.62 -15.00 -4.04
C GLU A 92 -6.19 -13.90 -4.95
N ASP A 93 -7.16 -14.25 -5.80
CA ASP A 93 -7.67 -13.35 -6.84
C ASP A 93 -8.16 -12.01 -6.27
N GLU A 94 -8.91 -12.07 -5.18
CA GLU A 94 -9.45 -10.87 -4.52
C GLU A 94 -8.33 -9.97 -3.97
N VAL A 95 -7.34 -10.56 -3.31
CA VAL A 95 -6.18 -9.85 -2.77
C VAL A 95 -5.37 -9.22 -3.90
N ARG A 96 -5.20 -9.94 -5.00
CA ARG A 96 -4.48 -9.47 -6.19
C ARG A 96 -5.19 -8.29 -6.86
N ARG A 97 -6.52 -8.35 -7.02
CA ARG A 97 -7.31 -7.23 -7.58
C ARG A 97 -7.18 -5.96 -6.74
N ARG A 98 -7.24 -6.10 -5.41
CA ARG A 98 -7.04 -5.00 -4.47
C ARG A 98 -5.63 -4.44 -4.51
N ALA A 99 -4.61 -5.29 -4.66
CA ALA A 99 -3.24 -4.86 -4.81
C ALA A 99 -3.03 -4.01 -6.08
N LEU A 100 -3.68 -4.36 -7.20
CA LEU A 100 -3.66 -3.56 -8.42
C LEU A 100 -4.31 -2.18 -8.22
N LEU A 101 -5.45 -2.13 -7.54
CA LEU A 101 -6.10 -0.85 -7.21
C LEU A 101 -5.22 0.00 -6.28
N LEU A 102 -4.58 -0.61 -5.28
CA LEU A 102 -3.66 0.08 -4.37
C LEU A 102 -2.48 0.69 -5.12
N GLU A 103 -1.84 -0.07 -6.02
CA GLU A 103 -0.75 0.43 -6.86
C GLU A 103 -1.20 1.62 -7.71
N TRP A 104 -2.38 1.52 -8.33
CA TRP A 104 -2.96 2.62 -9.11
C TRP A 104 -3.24 3.86 -8.24
N LEU A 105 -3.81 3.68 -7.04
CA LEU A 105 -4.13 4.78 -6.12
C LEU A 105 -2.90 5.57 -5.65
N VAL A 106 -1.73 4.93 -5.58
CA VAL A 106 -0.50 5.58 -5.09
C VAL A 106 0.43 6.06 -6.20
N HIS A 107 0.03 5.95 -7.47
CA HIS A 107 0.89 6.25 -8.60
C HIS A 107 0.23 7.21 -9.61
N PRO A 108 0.36 8.54 -9.43
CA PRO A 108 -0.20 9.55 -10.34
C PRO A 108 0.11 9.32 -11.82
N GLY A 109 1.33 8.87 -12.17
CA GLY A 109 1.67 8.47 -13.55
C GLY A 109 0.76 7.36 -14.10
N LEU A 110 0.53 6.27 -13.36
CA LEU A 110 -0.39 5.21 -13.77
C LEU A 110 -1.84 5.71 -13.88
N GLN A 111 -2.26 6.64 -13.02
CA GLN A 111 -3.60 7.23 -13.09
C GLN A 111 -3.81 8.08 -14.35
N ALA A 112 -2.75 8.73 -14.83
CA ALA A 112 -2.80 9.52 -16.06
C ALA A 112 -2.84 8.65 -17.32
N GLU A 113 -2.19 7.48 -17.29
CA GLU A 113 -1.99 6.63 -18.47
C GLU A 113 -3.00 5.48 -18.58
N SER A 114 -3.55 5.03 -17.46
CA SER A 114 -4.37 3.82 -17.40
C SER A 114 -5.68 4.05 -16.64
N PRO A 115 -6.78 3.43 -17.10
CA PRO A 115 -8.03 3.47 -16.37
C PRO A 115 -7.85 2.84 -14.99
N ARG A 116 -8.65 3.30 -14.03
CA ARG A 116 -8.72 2.69 -12.70
C ARG A 116 -9.05 1.20 -12.84
N PRO A 117 -8.27 0.29 -12.22
CA PRO A 117 -8.62 -1.12 -12.17
C PRO A 117 -10.00 -1.31 -11.51
N VAL A 118 -10.87 -2.08 -12.15
CA VAL A 118 -12.15 -2.45 -11.58
C VAL A 118 -11.91 -3.60 -10.59
N GLY A 119 -12.18 -3.34 -9.31
CA GLY A 119 -12.48 -4.39 -8.34
C GLY A 119 -14.00 -4.49 -8.25
N ASP A 120 -14.53 -5.70 -8.25
CA ASP A 120 -15.98 -5.95 -8.10
C ASP A 120 -16.53 -5.36 -6.79
#